data_AF-A0A352RRT7-F1
#
_entry.id   AF-A0A352RRT7-F1
#
_cell.length_a   1.000
_cell.length_b   1.000
_cell.length_c   1.000
_cell.angle_alpha   90.00
_cell.angle_beta   90.00
_cell.angle_gamma   90.00
#
_symmetry.space_group_name_H-M   'P 1'
#
loop_
_entity.id
_entity.type
_entity.pdbx_description
1 polymer ?
#
loop_
_entity_poly.entity_id
_entity_poly.type
_entity_poly.pdbx_seq_one_letter_code
_entity_poly.pdbx_strand_id
1 'polypeptide(L)'
;EEVRALMRFKLLHDYLEVKQEEVDRANREILRADTDPVNRRRLTNLGTFRAYGIAFLRAHPEIHHDLLLNLRMMEADSQGIPIEVYCFTTLTNWTDYERIQGDIFDHLFAILPELGLRVYQAPSGADLSGLRSGVTMADQHAALAVAAADSGMRQPPSAPTDRADRVA
;
A
#
# COMPACT_ATOMS: atom_id res chain seq x y z
N GLU A 1 22.86 -1.94 -6.51
CA GLU A 1 23.19 -2.10 -5.07
C GLU A 1 22.07 -2.78 -4.30
N GLU A 2 20.80 -2.42 -4.55
CA GLU A 2 19.61 -3.00 -3.91
C GLU A 2 19.53 -4.54 -3.95
N VAL A 3 19.73 -5.17 -5.13
CA VAL A 3 19.68 -6.64 -5.23
C VAL A 3 20.72 -7.33 -4.32
N ARG A 4 21.93 -6.76 -4.20
CA ARG A 4 22.96 -7.30 -3.28
C ARG A 4 22.54 -7.17 -1.82
N ALA A 5 21.83 -6.10 -1.45
CA ALA A 5 21.31 -5.96 -0.10
C ALA A 5 20.25 -7.03 0.22
N LEU A 6 19.50 -7.49 -0.79
CA LEU A 6 18.50 -8.55 -0.63
C LEU A 6 19.11 -9.97 -0.60
N MET A 7 20.33 -10.16 -1.12
CA MET A 7 21.03 -11.46 -1.08
C MET A 7 21.38 -11.94 0.34
N ARG A 8 21.28 -11.07 1.36
CA ARG A 8 21.46 -11.45 2.77
C ARG A 8 20.29 -12.28 3.32
N PHE A 9 19.13 -12.24 2.66
CA PHE A 9 17.98 -13.03 3.08
C PHE A 9 18.15 -14.47 2.61
N LYS A 10 18.39 -15.38 3.55
CA LYS A 10 18.57 -16.82 3.28
C LYS A 10 17.45 -17.40 2.40
N LEU A 11 16.20 -16.99 2.64
CA LEU A 11 15.02 -17.47 1.91
C LEU A 11 14.92 -16.93 0.48
N LEU A 12 15.62 -15.83 0.16
CA LEU A 12 15.62 -15.24 -1.17
C LEU A 12 16.87 -15.57 -1.98
N HIS A 13 17.92 -16.13 -1.36
CA HIS A 13 19.19 -16.33 -2.04
C HIS A 13 19.02 -17.14 -3.32
N ASP A 14 18.47 -18.35 -3.19
CA ASP A 14 18.24 -19.27 -4.31
C ASP A 14 17.25 -18.67 -5.34
N TYR A 15 16.22 -17.96 -4.87
CA TYR A 15 15.27 -17.28 -5.75
C TYR A 15 15.93 -16.17 -6.57
N LEU A 16 16.69 -15.29 -5.92
CA LEU A 16 17.31 -14.12 -6.54
C LEU A 16 18.39 -14.54 -7.53
N GLU A 17 19.14 -15.60 -7.23
CA GLU A 17 20.13 -16.17 -8.15
C GLU A 17 19.47 -16.64 -9.45
N VAL A 18 18.48 -17.54 -9.34
CA VAL A 18 17.73 -18.03 -10.51
C VAL A 18 17.04 -16.89 -11.26
N LYS A 19 16.43 -15.96 -10.53
CA LYS A 19 15.69 -14.85 -11.16
C LYS A 19 16.61 -13.87 -11.88
N GLN A 20 17.79 -13.60 -11.33
CA GLN A 20 18.79 -12.75 -11.98
C GLN A 20 19.27 -13.38 -13.28
N GLU A 21 19.56 -14.68 -13.28
CA GLU A 21 19.95 -15.41 -14.49
C GLU A 21 18.87 -15.37 -15.58
N GLU A 22 17.59 -15.56 -15.20
CA GLU A 22 16.46 -15.45 -16.12
C GLU A 22 16.35 -14.06 -16.74
N VAL A 23 16.47 -13.01 -15.92
CA VAL A 23 16.41 -11.62 -16.36
C VAL A 23 17.56 -11.32 -17.31
N ASP A 24 18.78 -11.74 -16.97
CA ASP A 24 19.96 -11.51 -17.80
C ASP A 24 19.86 -12.26 -19.12
N ARG A 25 19.37 -13.51 -19.11
CA ARG A 25 19.12 -14.29 -20.33
C ARG A 25 18.10 -13.59 -21.24
N ALA A 26 16.94 -13.20 -20.70
CA ALA A 26 15.91 -12.51 -21.48
C ALA A 26 16.42 -11.17 -22.04
N ASN A 27 17.21 -10.43 -21.26
CA ASN A 27 17.78 -9.16 -21.70
C ASN A 27 18.85 -9.33 -22.78
N ARG A 28 19.64 -10.42 -22.74
CA ARG A 28 20.58 -10.77 -23.83
C ARG A 28 19.87 -11.03 -25.15
N GLU A 29 18.69 -11.64 -25.12
CA GLU A 29 17.89 -11.89 -26.33
C GLU A 29 17.34 -10.60 -26.92
N ILE A 30 16.85 -9.68 -26.07
CA ILE A 30 16.36 -8.35 -26.49
C ILE A 30 17.49 -7.51 -27.10
N LEU A 31 18.69 -7.56 -26.52
CA LEU A 31 19.88 -6.88 -27.06
C LEU A 31 20.27 -7.40 -28.45
N ARG A 32 20.09 -8.69 -28.73
CA ARG A 32 20.37 -9.28 -30.05
C ARG A 32 19.35 -8.89 -31.11
N ALA A 33 18.13 -8.54 -30.70
CA ALA A 33 17.03 -8.17 -31.57
C ALA A 33 16.98 -6.65 -31.88
N ASP A 34 18.01 -5.88 -31.51
CA ASP A 34 18.13 -4.43 -31.67
C ASP A 34 16.87 -3.66 -31.24
N THR A 35 16.24 -4.16 -30.17
CA THR A 35 14.97 -3.65 -29.68
C THR A 35 15.23 -2.58 -28.61
N ASP A 36 14.32 -1.60 -28.51
CA ASP A 36 14.43 -0.49 -27.57
C ASP A 36 14.74 -0.97 -26.13
N PRO A 37 15.75 -0.39 -25.45
CA PRO A 37 16.12 -0.71 -24.06
C PRO A 37 14.98 -0.69 -23.04
N VAL A 38 13.87 0.01 -23.32
CA VAL A 38 12.67 0.02 -22.48
C VAL A 38 12.07 -1.38 -22.28
N ASN A 39 12.28 -2.29 -23.24
CA ASN A 39 11.72 -3.64 -23.20
C ASN A 39 12.49 -4.60 -22.28
N ARG A 40 13.61 -4.15 -21.69
CA ARG A 40 14.40 -4.98 -20.77
C ARG A 40 13.58 -5.36 -19.55
N ARG A 41 13.64 -6.65 -19.20
CA ARG A 41 13.09 -7.14 -17.94
C ARG A 41 13.91 -6.61 -16.77
N ARG A 42 13.21 -6.29 -15.69
CA ARG A 42 13.79 -5.83 -14.43
C ARG A 42 13.14 -6.57 -13.27
N LEU A 43 13.92 -6.76 -12.21
CA LEU A 43 13.38 -7.13 -10.91
C LEU A 43 12.58 -5.94 -10.36
N THR A 44 11.45 -6.22 -9.74
CA THR A 44 10.62 -5.21 -9.07
C THR A 44 10.51 -5.59 -7.60
N ASN A 45 10.50 -4.59 -6.72
CA ASN A 45 10.39 -4.81 -5.28
C ASN A 45 9.15 -5.62 -4.92
N LEU A 46 8.02 -5.34 -5.60
CA LEU A 46 6.77 -6.08 -5.43
C LEU A 46 6.87 -7.54 -5.91
N GLY A 47 7.54 -7.78 -7.03
CA GLY A 47 7.79 -9.15 -7.52
C GLY A 47 8.69 -9.94 -6.57
N THR A 48 9.73 -9.29 -6.04
CA THR A 48 10.64 -9.88 -5.05
C THR A 48 9.93 -10.16 -3.73
N PHE A 49 9.07 -9.26 -3.25
CA PHE A 49 8.24 -9.48 -2.06
C PHE A 49 7.34 -10.71 -2.23
N ARG A 50 6.69 -10.84 -3.40
CA ARG A 50 5.83 -12.00 -3.68
C ARG A 50 6.61 -13.31 -3.62
N ALA A 51 7.79 -13.34 -4.22
CA ALA A 51 8.65 -14.51 -4.20
C ALA A 51 9.18 -14.84 -2.80
N TYR A 52 9.56 -13.82 -2.03
CA TYR A 52 9.94 -13.96 -0.62
C TYR A 52 8.83 -14.62 0.19
N GLY A 53 7.60 -14.09 0.09
CA GLY A 53 6.48 -14.62 0.86
C GLY A 53 6.14 -16.07 0.49
N ILE A 54 6.23 -16.45 -0.79
CA ILE A 54 6.07 -17.85 -1.20
C ILE A 54 7.17 -18.73 -0.60
N ALA A 55 8.44 -18.31 -0.67
CA ALA A 55 9.56 -19.05 -0.11
C ALA A 55 9.43 -19.20 1.41
N PHE A 56 9.00 -18.14 2.10
CA PHE A 56 8.73 -18.14 3.53
C PHE A 56 7.63 -19.14 3.90
N LEU A 57 6.48 -19.12 3.21
CA LEU A 57 5.38 -20.05 3.46
C LEU A 57 5.77 -21.51 3.17
N ARG A 58 6.62 -21.74 2.17
CA ARG A 58 7.17 -23.08 1.86
C ARG A 58 8.16 -23.59 2.90
N ALA A 59 8.82 -22.69 3.62
CA ALA A 59 9.72 -23.04 4.72
C ALA A 59 8.99 -23.16 6.07
N HIS A 60 7.71 -22.75 6.15
CA HIS A 60 6.95 -22.71 7.39
C HIS A 60 6.45 -24.12 7.78
N PRO A 61 6.88 -24.68 8.94
CA PRO A 61 6.63 -26.08 9.28
C PRO A 61 5.15 -26.41 9.54
N GLU A 62 4.34 -25.40 9.88
CA GLU A 62 2.91 -25.56 10.18
C GLU A 62 2.00 -25.27 8.97
N ILE A 63 2.59 -25.10 7.77
CA ILE A 63 1.86 -24.98 6.51
C ILE A 63 1.81 -26.33 5.80
N HIS A 64 0.63 -26.69 5.30
CA HIS A 64 0.40 -27.92 4.56
C HIS A 64 0.87 -27.77 3.11
N HIS A 65 2.08 -28.25 2.82
CA HIS A 65 2.75 -28.00 1.54
C HIS A 65 2.20 -28.78 0.33
N ASP A 66 1.46 -29.87 0.56
CA ASP A 66 0.85 -30.66 -0.53
C ASP A 66 -0.46 -30.05 -1.05
N LEU A 67 -0.99 -29.02 -0.38
CA LEU A 67 -2.18 -28.30 -0.80
C LEU A 67 -1.81 -27.00 -1.52
N LEU A 68 -2.82 -26.32 -2.09
CA LEU A 68 -2.60 -25.09 -2.82
C LEU A 68 -1.96 -24.02 -1.91
N LEU A 69 -0.83 -23.49 -2.36
CA LEU A 69 -0.11 -22.38 -1.74
C LEU A 69 0.13 -21.31 -2.80
N ASN A 70 -0.39 -20.12 -2.56
CA ASN A 70 -0.27 -18.98 -3.46
C ASN A 70 -0.13 -17.67 -2.69
N LEU A 71 0.59 -16.73 -3.30
CA LEU A 71 0.63 -15.35 -2.85
C LEU A 71 0.46 -14.49 -4.10
N ARG A 72 -0.71 -13.86 -4.24
CA ARG A 72 -1.09 -13.16 -5.47
C ARG A 72 -1.36 -11.68 -5.21
N MET A 73 -1.21 -10.90 -6.27
CA MET A 73 -1.60 -9.50 -6.29
C MET A 73 -3.05 -9.44 -6.76
N MET A 74 -3.86 -8.64 -6.06
CA MET A 74 -5.23 -8.34 -6.45
C MET A 74 -5.25 -7.12 -7.37
N GLU A 75 -6.43 -6.77 -7.87
CA GLU A 75 -6.62 -5.56 -8.64
C GLU A 75 -6.21 -4.32 -7.82
N ALA A 76 -5.47 -3.40 -8.46
CA ALA A 76 -5.03 -2.19 -7.80
C ALA A 76 -6.20 -1.23 -7.58
N ASP A 77 -6.21 -0.56 -6.44
CA ASP A 77 -7.21 0.44 -6.08
C ASP A 77 -6.56 1.73 -5.54
N SER A 78 -7.38 2.62 -4.98
CA SER A 78 -6.90 3.88 -4.40
C SER A 78 -6.02 3.69 -3.15
N GLN A 79 -6.02 2.49 -2.56
CA GLN A 79 -5.25 2.11 -1.38
C GLN A 79 -4.00 1.29 -1.74
N GLY A 80 -3.72 1.10 -3.04
CA GLY A 80 -2.51 0.45 -3.54
C GLY A 80 -2.81 -0.88 -4.22
N ILE A 81 -1.90 -1.84 -4.06
CA ILE A 81 -2.02 -3.18 -4.65
C ILE A 81 -2.22 -4.17 -3.50
N PRO A 82 -3.45 -4.67 -3.28
CA PRO A 82 -3.69 -5.65 -2.23
C PRO A 82 -2.96 -6.96 -2.55
N ILE A 83 -2.48 -7.61 -1.50
CA ILE A 83 -1.81 -8.91 -1.58
C ILE A 83 -2.69 -9.93 -0.88
N GLU A 84 -3.01 -11.01 -1.59
CA GLU A 84 -3.73 -12.14 -1.04
C GLU A 84 -2.75 -13.29 -0.76
N VAL A 85 -2.74 -13.76 0.48
CA VAL A 85 -2.01 -14.95 0.92
C VAL A 85 -3.01 -16.10 1.04
N TYR A 86 -2.77 -17.17 0.30
CA TYR A 86 -3.60 -18.37 0.29
C TYR A 86 -2.75 -19.59 0.62
N CYS A 87 -3.00 -20.23 1.76
CA CYS A 87 -2.33 -21.44 2.19
C CYS A 87 -3.22 -22.23 3.16
N PHE A 88 -2.89 -23.49 3.37
CA PHE A 88 -3.54 -24.35 4.36
C PHE A 88 -2.60 -24.61 5.52
N THR A 89 -3.10 -24.62 6.75
CA THR A 89 -2.35 -25.01 7.94
C THR A 89 -2.42 -26.52 8.14
N THR A 90 -1.41 -27.11 8.80
CA THR A 90 -1.44 -28.52 9.21
C THR A 90 -2.33 -28.74 10.44
N LEU A 91 -2.55 -27.69 11.22
CA LEU A 91 -3.36 -27.68 12.44
C LEU A 91 -4.75 -27.11 12.16
N THR A 92 -5.77 -27.68 12.80
CA THR A 92 -7.19 -27.34 12.57
C THR A 92 -7.87 -26.68 13.76
N ASN A 93 -7.22 -26.61 14.93
CA ASN A 93 -7.81 -25.91 16.06
C ASN A 93 -7.71 -24.39 15.85
N TRP A 94 -8.68 -23.68 16.42
CA TRP A 94 -8.86 -22.25 16.23
C TRP A 94 -7.66 -21.42 16.72
N THR A 95 -7.15 -21.73 17.92
CA THR A 95 -6.06 -20.97 18.54
C THR A 95 -4.77 -21.04 17.74
N ASP A 96 -4.41 -22.23 17.24
CA ASP A 96 -3.23 -22.37 16.38
C ASP A 96 -3.43 -21.71 15.02
N TYR A 97 -4.63 -21.76 14.45
CA TYR A 97 -4.93 -21.07 13.20
C TYR A 97 -4.70 -19.56 13.32
N GLU A 98 -5.24 -18.92 14.37
CA GLU A 98 -5.04 -17.49 14.62
C GLU A 98 -3.57 -17.14 14.86
N ARG A 99 -2.86 -17.95 15.66
CA ARG A 99 -1.42 -17.76 15.92
C ARG A 99 -0.63 -17.83 14.62
N ILE A 100 -0.80 -18.88 13.83
CA ILE A 100 -0.09 -19.08 12.56
C ILE A 100 -0.39 -17.91 11.61
N GLN A 101 -1.66 -17.49 11.51
CA GLN A 101 -2.03 -16.34 10.69
C GLN A 101 -1.31 -15.06 11.15
N GLY A 102 -1.29 -14.79 12.45
CA GLY A 102 -0.58 -13.64 13.03
C GLY A 102 0.92 -13.68 12.74
N ASP A 103 1.58 -14.80 13.04
CA ASP A 103 3.01 -15.01 12.82
C ASP A 103 3.41 -14.77 11.36
N ILE A 104 2.57 -15.22 10.41
CA ILE A 104 2.79 -15.01 8.98
C ILE A 104 2.75 -13.52 8.64
N PHE A 105 1.68 -12.81 9.02
CA PHE A 105 1.52 -11.41 8.63
C PHE A 105 2.51 -10.49 9.36
N ASP A 106 2.83 -10.76 10.62
CA ASP A 106 3.85 -10.01 11.37
C ASP A 106 5.21 -10.07 10.64
N HIS A 107 5.61 -11.25 10.20
CA HIS A 107 6.84 -11.42 9.45
C HIS A 107 6.80 -10.76 8.06
N LEU A 108 5.67 -10.91 7.34
CA LEU A 108 5.49 -10.26 6.04
C LEU A 108 5.49 -8.73 6.15
N PHE A 109 4.97 -8.16 7.23
CA PHE A 109 5.03 -6.71 7.44
C PHE A 109 6.43 -6.24 7.84
N ALA A 110 7.13 -7.00 8.68
CA ALA A 110 8.48 -6.67 9.11
C ALA A 110 9.48 -6.58 7.94
N ILE A 111 9.30 -7.38 6.87
CA ILE A 111 10.21 -7.38 5.72
C ILE A 111 9.92 -6.27 4.70
N LEU A 112 8.73 -5.65 4.70
CA LEU A 112 8.36 -4.67 3.67
C LEU A 112 9.36 -3.50 3.55
N PRO A 113 9.81 -2.85 4.64
CA PRO A 113 10.74 -1.73 4.54
C PRO A 113 12.09 -2.13 3.93
N GLU A 114 12.55 -3.35 4.16
CA GLU A 114 13.80 -3.88 3.61
C GLU A 114 13.74 -4.06 2.08
N LEU A 115 12.54 -4.19 1.54
CA LEU A 115 12.27 -4.24 0.10
C LEU A 115 11.86 -2.87 -0.45
N GLY A 116 11.96 -1.79 0.35
CA GLY A 116 11.50 -0.47 -0.05
C GLY A 116 9.99 -0.38 -0.26
N LEU A 117 9.22 -1.30 0.33
CA LEU A 117 7.76 -1.30 0.32
C LEU A 117 7.22 -0.77 1.64
N ARG A 118 5.96 -0.33 1.65
CA ARG A 118 5.28 0.18 2.84
C ARG A 118 3.84 -0.32 2.86
N VAL A 119 3.33 -0.55 4.06
CA VAL A 119 1.90 -0.82 4.27
C VAL A 119 1.14 0.47 4.04
N TYR A 120 0.06 0.40 3.26
CA TYR A 120 -0.88 1.51 3.16
C TYR A 120 -1.73 1.58 4.44
N GLN A 121 -1.86 2.78 4.99
CA GLN A 121 -2.80 3.07 6.08
C GLN A 121 -3.60 4.31 5.70
N ALA A 122 -4.93 4.23 5.86
CA ALA A 122 -5.77 5.40 5.65
C ALA A 122 -5.38 6.48 6.68
N PRO A 123 -5.23 7.76 6.26
CA PRO A 123 -4.88 8.83 7.19
C PRO A 123 -5.95 8.97 8.26
N SER A 124 -5.50 9.11 9.51
CA SER A 124 -6.33 9.29 10.69
C SER A 124 -6.28 10.73 11.19
N GLY A 125 -7.17 11.09 12.12
CA GLY A 125 -7.13 12.42 12.76
C GLY A 125 -5.83 12.71 13.51
N ALA A 126 -5.13 11.66 13.99
CA ALA A 126 -3.84 11.81 14.65
C ALA A 126 -2.75 12.27 13.67
N ASP A 127 -2.79 11.82 12.42
CA ASP A 127 -1.83 12.22 11.37
C ASP A 127 -1.95 13.71 11.03
N LEU A 128 -3.14 14.29 11.18
CA LEU A 128 -3.40 15.71 10.94
C LEU A 128 -2.99 16.62 12.10
N SER A 129 -2.73 16.06 13.29
CA SER A 129 -2.37 16.85 14.47
C SER A 129 -1.01 17.57 14.31
N GLY A 130 -0.08 16.95 13.58
CA GLY A 130 1.23 17.52 13.25
C GLY A 130 1.22 18.58 12.15
N LEU A 131 0.16 18.66 11.33
CA LEU A 131 0.05 19.68 10.27
C LEU A 131 -0.23 21.08 10.82
N ARG A 132 -0.70 21.21 12.07
CA ARG A 132 -0.99 22.50 12.70
C ARG A 132 0.26 23.32 13.03
N SER A 133 1.41 22.67 13.16
CA SER A 133 2.67 23.31 13.57
C SER A 133 3.34 24.15 12.47
N GLY A 134 2.88 24.03 11.23
CA GLY A 134 3.40 24.79 10.07
C GLY A 134 2.52 25.94 9.60
N VAL A 135 1.35 26.17 10.23
CA VAL A 135 0.46 27.26 9.85
C VAL A 135 0.94 28.53 10.57
N THR A 136 1.52 29.47 9.83
CA THR A 136 1.93 30.75 10.40
C THR A 136 0.69 31.58 10.75
N MET A 137 0.79 32.51 11.70
CA MET A 137 -0.29 33.44 12.03
C MET A 137 -0.79 34.25 10.81
N ALA A 138 0.07 34.44 9.80
CA ALA A 138 -0.30 35.07 8.53
C ALA A 138 -1.25 34.19 7.70
N ASP A 139 -1.01 32.88 7.65
CA ASP A 139 -1.88 31.91 6.96
C ASP A 139 -3.23 31.77 7.66
N GLN A 140 -3.25 31.88 8.99
CA GLN A 140 -4.49 31.87 9.78
C GLN A 140 -5.35 33.11 9.50
N HIS A 141 -4.74 34.29 9.40
CA HIS A 141 -5.44 35.53 9.05
C HIS A 141 -5.98 35.51 7.61
N ALA A 142 -5.22 34.96 6.66
CA ALA A 142 -5.67 34.80 5.29
C ALA A 142 -6.87 33.84 5.18
N ALA A 143 -6.81 32.68 5.87
CA ALA A 143 -7.90 31.72 5.88
C ALA A 143 -9.17 32.26 6.56
N LEU A 144 -9.02 33.00 7.67
CA LEU A 144 -10.13 33.68 8.37
C LEU A 144 -10.74 34.79 7.51
N ALA A 145 -9.93 35.55 6.76
CA ALA A 145 -10.43 36.58 5.85
C ALA A 145 -11.21 35.99 4.67
N VAL A 146 -10.75 34.86 4.11
CA VAL A 146 -11.48 34.13 3.05
C VAL A 146 -12.80 33.57 3.57
N ALA A 147 -12.81 32.95 4.76
CA ALA A 147 -14.04 32.44 5.37
C ALA A 147 -15.03 33.57 5.73
N ALA A 148 -14.53 34.71 6.22
CA ALA A 148 -15.35 35.88 6.55
C ALA A 148 -15.98 36.53 5.30
N ALA A 149 -15.24 36.59 4.20
CA ALA A 149 -15.74 37.10 2.92
C ALA A 149 -16.89 36.24 2.36
N ASP A 150 -16.81 34.92 2.53
CA ASP A 150 -17.82 33.97 2.05
C ASP A 150 -19.11 34.01 2.89
N SER A 151 -19.01 34.39 4.17
CA SER A 151 -20.16 34.61 5.06
C SER A 151 -20.86 35.97 4.92
N GLY A 152 -20.31 36.89 4.10
CA GLY A 152 -20.74 38.30 4.04
C GLY A 152 -21.84 38.66 3.03
N MET A 153 -22.42 37.71 2.29
CA MET A 153 -23.31 38.05 1.15
C MET A 153 -24.73 37.43 1.20
N ARG A 154 -25.36 37.41 2.37
CA ARG A 154 -26.84 37.25 2.47
C ARG A 154 -27.45 38.44 3.21
N GLN A 155 -27.93 39.42 2.45
CA GLN A 155 -28.88 40.42 2.96
C GLN A 155 -30.13 39.71 3.52
N PRO A 156 -30.60 40.06 4.73
CA PRO A 156 -31.86 39.54 5.24
C PRO A 156 -33.05 40.16 4.47
N PRO A 157 -34.16 39.42 4.26
CA PRO A 157 -35.33 39.96 3.57
C PRO A 157 -35.96 41.11 4.38
N SER A 158 -36.32 42.19 3.68
CA SER A 158 -37.03 43.34 4.20
C SER A 158 -38.35 42.93 4.86
N ALA A 159 -38.59 43.41 6.09
CA ALA A 159 -39.80 43.14 6.87
C ALA A 159 -41.09 43.60 6.15
N PRO A 160 -42.22 42.88 6.31
CA PRO A 160 -43.48 43.26 5.71
C PRO A 160 -44.13 44.41 6.49
N THR A 161 -44.51 45.46 5.76
CA THR A 161 -45.32 46.57 6.29
C THR A 161 -46.77 46.11 6.40
N ASP A 162 -47.26 45.94 7.62
CA ASP A 162 -48.67 45.71 7.91
C ASP A 162 -49.45 47.01 7.63
N ARG A 163 -50.39 46.95 6.68
CA ARG A 163 -51.44 47.96 6.51
C ARG A 163 -52.74 47.23 6.23
N ALA A 164 -53.54 47.12 7.29
CA ALA A 164 -54.94 46.78 7.26
C ALA A 164 -55.70 47.62 6.22
N ASP A 165 -56.52 46.97 5.38
CA ASP A 165 -57.84 47.50 4.99
C ASP A 165 -58.72 46.41 4.35
N ARG A 166 -59.76 46.04 5.12
CA ARG A 166 -61.19 45.95 4.78
C ARG A 166 -61.68 45.12 3.57
N VAL A 167 -62.50 44.13 3.92
CA VAL A 167 -63.87 43.85 3.42
C VAL A 167 -64.07 43.70 1.90
N ALA A 168 -64.29 42.47 1.45
CA ALA A 168 -65.61 41.89 1.09
C ALA A 168 -65.45 40.40 0.78
#